data_AF-A0AAW8EHU7-F1
#
_entry.id   AF-A0AAW8EHU7-F1
#
_cell.length_a   1.000
_cell.length_b   1.000
_cell.length_c   1.000
_cell.angle_alpha   90.00
_cell.angle_beta   90.00
_cell.angle_gamma   90.00
#
_symmetry.space_group_name_H-M   'P 1'
#
loop_
_entity.id
_entity.type
_entity.pdbx_description
1 polymer ?
#
loop_
_entity_poly.entity_id
_entity_poly.type
_entity_poly.pdbx_seq_one_letter_code
_entity_poly.pdbx_strand_id
1 'polypeptide(L)' 'MKIKQLVLSGVVAFATLAAFAPTIASAAPHHRAHKVCKWNAHHHHRVCHWVR' A
#
# COMPACT_ATOMS: atom_id res chain seq x y z
N MET A 1 -29.59 24.06 4.19
CA MET A 1 -28.88 23.16 5.14
C MET A 1 -28.62 21.75 4.59
N LYS A 2 -29.57 21.11 3.89
CA LYS A 2 -29.52 19.65 3.56
C LYS A 2 -28.39 19.20 2.61
N ILE A 3 -28.01 20.05 1.63
CA ILE A 3 -26.95 19.73 0.65
C ILE A 3 -25.57 19.69 1.32
N LYS A 4 -25.31 20.57 2.30
CA LYS A 4 -24.03 20.60 3.01
C LYS A 4 -23.78 19.31 3.80
N GLN A 5 -24.83 18.71 4.36
CA GLN A 5 -24.74 17.43 5.06
C GLN A 5 -24.47 16.26 4.11
N LEU A 6 -25.04 16.27 2.90
CA LEU A 6 -24.77 15.24 1.90
C LEU A 6 -23.31 15.28 1.41
N VAL A 7 -22.77 16.49 1.18
CA VAL A 7 -21.37 16.67 0.79
C VAL A 7 -20.43 16.22 1.92
N LEU A 8 -20.70 16.62 3.17
CA LEU A 8 -19.90 16.18 4.31
C LEU A 8 -19.95 14.66 4.51
N SER A 9 -21.14 14.05 4.38
CA SER A 9 -21.30 12.60 4.51
C SER A 9 -20.51 11.84 3.43
N GLY A 10 -20.53 12.33 2.18
CA GLY A 10 -19.74 11.75 1.09
C GLY A 10 -18.24 11.83 1.37
N VAL A 11 -17.72 13.00 1.76
CA VAL A 11 -16.29 13.17 2.04
C VAL A 11 -15.83 12.27 3.19
N VAL A 12 -16.62 12.16 4.26
CA VAL A 12 -16.31 11.27 5.39
C VAL A 12 -16.30 9.80 4.96
N ALA A 13 -17.26 9.37 4.15
CA ALA A 13 -17.32 7.98 3.66
C ALA A 13 -16.13 7.60 2.76
N PHE A 14 -15.63 8.53 1.92
CA PHE A 14 -14.44 8.28 1.11
C PHE A 14 -13.15 8.32 1.93
N ALA A 15 -13.07 9.22 2.91
CA ALA A 15 -11.91 9.31 3.81
C ALA A 15 -11.75 8.04 4.67
N THR A 16 -12.86 7.47 5.17
CA THR A 16 -12.81 6.20 5.90
C THR A 16 -12.35 5.07 4.99
N LEU A 17 -12.88 4.96 3.77
CA LEU A 17 -12.45 3.94 2.81
C LEU A 17 -10.95 4.04 2.47
N ALA A 18 -10.43 5.26 2.29
CA ALA A 18 -9.01 5.50 2.03
C ALA A 18 -8.12 5.13 3.23
N ALA A 19 -8.60 5.33 4.46
CA ALA A 19 -7.88 4.94 5.67
C ALA A 19 -7.78 3.41 5.86
N PHE A 20 -8.67 2.62 5.24
CA PHE A 20 -8.62 1.15 5.23
C PHE A 20 -7.86 0.57 4.01
N ALA A 21 -7.45 1.39 3.05
CA ALA A 21 -6.61 0.92 1.94
C ALA A 21 -5.26 0.31 2.38
N PRO A 22 -4.54 0.86 3.39
CA PRO A 22 -3.29 0.28 3.86
C PRO A 22 -3.48 -1.10 4.50
N THR A 23 -4.62 -1.36 5.13
CA THR A 23 -4.91 -2.67 5.74
C THR A 23 -5.09 -3.79 4.72
N ILE A 24 -5.49 -3.48 3.48
CA ILE A 24 -5.63 -4.48 2.41
C ILE A 24 -4.27 -4.71 1.71
N ALA A 25 -3.45 -3.66 1.54
CA ALA A 25 -2.09 -3.79 1.02
C ALA A 25 -1.12 -4.46 2.01
N SER A 26 -1.45 -4.42 3.31
CA SER A 26 -0.68 -5.04 4.39
C SER A 26 -1.01 -6.54 4.61
N ALA A 27 -1.71 -7.18 3.67
CA ALA A 27 -1.84 -8.64 3.63
C ALA A 27 -0.67 -9.33 2.89
N ALA A 28 0.36 -8.59 2.47
CA ALA A 28 1.66 -9.17 2.17
C ALA A 28 2.28 -9.66 3.51
N PRO A 29 2.89 -10.85 3.57
CA PRO A 29 3.38 -11.44 4.82
C PRO A 29 4.48 -10.55 5.44
N HIS A 30 4.07 -9.66 6.34
CA HIS A 30 4.87 -8.58 6.91
C HIS A 30 5.69 -9.00 8.12
N HIS A 31 6.16 -10.25 8.18
CA HIS A 31 6.98 -10.71 9.30
C HIS A 31 8.14 -11.56 8.79
N ARG A 32 9.34 -10.97 8.83
CA ARG A 32 10.68 -11.64 8.91
C ARG A 32 11.54 -11.74 7.64
N ALA A 33 11.29 -11.01 6.56
CA ALA A 33 12.30 -10.87 5.51
C ALA A 33 12.20 -9.55 4.73
N HIS A 34 13.30 -8.80 4.65
CA HIS A 34 13.40 -7.63 3.77
C HIS A 34 13.76 -8.09 2.35
N LYS A 35 12.94 -7.78 1.35
CA LYS A 35 13.28 -8.07 -0.06
C LYS A 35 14.18 -6.97 -0.60
N VAL A 36 15.46 -7.28 -0.82
CA VAL A 36 16.43 -6.36 -1.42
C VAL A 36 16.57 -6.70 -2.89
N CYS A 37 16.32 -5.73 -3.76
CA CYS A 37 16.55 -5.86 -5.20
C CYS A 37 17.82 -5.12 -5.60
N LYS A 38 18.76 -5.83 -6.22
CA LYS A 38 20.00 -5.26 -6.78
C LYS A 38 19.99 -5.43 -8.29
N TRP A 39 20.41 -4.38 -9.00
CA TRP A 39 20.65 -4.48 -10.42
C TRP A 39 21.89 -5.33 -10.68
N ASN A 40 21.74 -6.42 -11.43
CA ASN A 40 22.86 -7.24 -11.85
C ASN A 40 23.31 -6.82 -13.24
N ALA A 41 24.44 -6.12 -13.31
CA ALA A 41 25.02 -5.65 -14.56
C ALA A 41 25.57 -6.80 -15.43
N HIS A 42 25.92 -7.94 -14.84
CA HIS A 42 26.47 -9.09 -15.58
C HIS A 42 25.42 -9.83 -16.42
N HIS A 43 24.16 -9.81 -15.98
CA HIS A 43 23.06 -10.47 -16.66
C HIS A 43 21.92 -9.50 -17.04
N HIS A 44 22.17 -8.19 -16.96
CA HIS A 44 21.25 -7.10 -17.32
C HIS A 44 19.80 -7.27 -16.79
N HIS A 45 19.64 -7.74 -15.56
CA HIS A 45 18.33 -7.87 -14.92
C HIS A 45 18.38 -7.53 -13.43
N ARG A 46 17.22 -7.25 -12.83
CA ARG A 46 17.09 -7.07 -11.37
C ARG A 46 17.02 -8.43 -10.69
N VAL A 47 17.93 -8.66 -9.74
CA VAL A 47 17.89 -9.83 -8.86
C VAL A 47 17.37 -9.37 -7.50
N CYS A 48 16.26 -9.96 -7.06
CA CYS A 48 15.72 -9.70 -5.74
C CYS A 48 15.96 -10.90 -4.83
N HIS A 49 16.48 -10.63 -3.64
CA HIS A 49 16.74 -11.64 -2.61
C HIS A 49 16.02 -11.26 -1.33
N TRP A 50 15.55 -12.27 -0.60
CA TRP A 50 14.99 -12.08 0.73
C TRP A 50 16.14 -12.14 1.74
N VAL A 51 16.31 -11.07 2.50
CA VAL A 51 17.28 -10.96 3.59
C VAL A 51 16.53 -11.24 4.89
N ARG A 52 16.98 -12.24 5.65
CA ARG A 52 16.43 -12.61 6.97
C ARG A 52 16.92 -11.63 8.04
#